data_AF-A0A6J7GCL8-F1
#
_entry.id   AF-A0A6J7GCL8-F1
#
_cell.length_a   1.000
_cell.length_b   1.000
_cell.length_c   1.000
_cell.angle_alpha   90.00
_cell.angle_beta   90.00
_cell.angle_gamma   90.00
#
_symmetry.space_group_name_H-M   'P 1'
#
loop_
_entity.id
_entity.type
_entity.pdbx_description
1 polymer ?
#
loop_
_entity_poly.entity_id
_entity_poly.type
_entity_poly.pdbx_seq_one_letter_code
_entity_poly.pdbx_strand_id
1 'polypeptide(L)'
;MTRETLDDIGELDEGFGMAYEDVDYCLRAWAHGRRVGYVPQAVVLHHESKTRGKVQGDRELASQARFWDRWGDQLDRRPVRAEDGGLRVIYVTQDTGIGGGHRVIFTHLNGLLEKGHHPELWTLDEDGAPGWFDLEVPVRRFDSYAELAHALGPIDAIKVATWWETSSWVWEASVLHGIPVYLVQDVESSYYASPKDHAAVHESYRPEFAYLAGSAWVADELKKLGVADPTVFTPGLDTGTYRTLDGMQRRDGTILSTARSNPLKDFRLTRAAYGRLTNPKPELTLFGSEPELAEGLGDSVTFRRFPSDEEVNVLLNETSVLVQTSKHEGFCLPPLEAMAAGAAVVCTDSNGNRDFCVDGVNCLMPGRDPQQVADALQRLLADAPLRERLIAAGHETAEAYAWPRKIDALERFYLDLADDRADTTAARTPAPART
;
A
#
# COMPACT_ATOMS: atom_id res chain seq x y z
N MET A 1 25.39 20.74 -16.00
CA MET A 1 25.76 21.86 -15.10
C MET A 1 25.42 23.17 -15.78
N THR A 2 24.55 24.00 -15.22
CA THR A 2 24.26 25.34 -15.76
C THR A 2 25.23 26.36 -15.16
N ARG A 3 25.47 27.48 -15.85
CA ARG A 3 26.29 28.57 -15.32
C ARG A 3 25.67 29.18 -14.06
N GLU A 4 24.36 29.33 -14.06
CA GLU A 4 23.61 29.82 -12.90
C GLU A 4 23.84 28.97 -11.64
N THR A 5 23.81 27.63 -11.76
CA THR A 5 24.10 26.77 -10.61
C THR A 5 25.55 26.95 -10.14
N LEU A 6 26.50 27.07 -11.07
CA LEU A 6 27.91 27.28 -10.71
C LEU A 6 28.12 28.60 -9.96
N ASP A 7 27.45 29.67 -10.39
CA ASP A 7 27.53 30.99 -9.75
C ASP A 7 26.90 30.99 -8.35
N ASP A 8 25.89 30.14 -8.13
CA ASP A 8 25.13 30.03 -6.87
C ASP A 8 25.85 29.15 -5.82
N ILE A 9 26.28 27.94 -6.21
CA ILE A 9 26.83 26.96 -5.27
C ILE A 9 28.36 26.82 -5.34
N GLY A 10 29.00 27.47 -6.29
CA GLY A 10 30.44 27.39 -6.56
C GLY A 10 30.86 26.13 -7.34
N GLU A 11 32.16 26.04 -7.65
CA GLU A 11 32.76 24.92 -8.38
C GLU A 11 32.82 23.61 -7.55
N LEU A 12 33.49 22.59 -8.08
CA LEU A 12 33.80 21.38 -7.31
C LEU A 12 34.77 21.74 -6.16
N ASP A 13 34.59 21.14 -4.98
CA ASP A 13 35.47 21.41 -3.83
C ASP A 13 36.82 20.70 -4.02
N GLU A 14 37.88 21.48 -4.29
CA GLU A 14 39.25 20.99 -4.47
C GLU A 14 39.83 20.29 -3.22
N GLY A 15 39.16 20.42 -2.06
CA GLY A 15 39.47 19.67 -0.85
C GLY A 15 39.22 18.17 -0.98
N PHE A 16 38.45 17.71 -1.96
CA PHE A 16 38.34 16.30 -2.33
C PHE A 16 39.50 15.92 -3.25
N GLY A 17 40.50 15.24 -2.69
CA GLY A 17 41.67 14.82 -3.45
C GLY A 17 41.40 13.70 -4.46
N MET A 18 40.29 12.96 -4.28
CA MET A 18 39.82 11.89 -5.14
C MET A 18 38.44 11.36 -4.72
N ALA A 19 37.47 11.34 -5.62
CA ALA A 19 36.09 10.89 -5.38
C ALA A 19 35.34 11.76 -4.34
N TYR A 20 34.00 11.63 -4.35
CA TYR A 20 33.04 12.37 -3.53
C TYR A 20 32.83 13.85 -3.90
N GLU A 21 33.66 14.46 -4.74
CA GLU A 21 33.50 15.86 -5.16
C GLU A 21 32.23 16.12 -5.99
N ASP A 22 31.84 15.14 -6.80
CA ASP A 22 30.66 15.17 -7.65
C ASP A 22 29.38 14.95 -6.83
N VAL A 23 29.42 14.03 -5.86
CA VAL A 23 28.33 13.79 -4.91
C VAL A 23 28.13 15.01 -4.01
N ASP A 24 29.21 15.61 -3.48
CA ASP A 24 29.15 16.86 -2.72
C ASP A 24 28.51 17.99 -3.54
N TYR A 25 28.92 18.15 -4.80
CA TYR A 25 28.35 19.14 -5.70
C TYR A 25 26.85 18.90 -5.92
N CYS A 26 26.44 17.64 -6.12
CA CYS A 26 25.03 17.28 -6.25
C CYS A 26 24.23 17.60 -4.98
N LEU A 27 24.76 17.28 -3.80
CA LEU A 27 24.11 17.58 -2.52
C LEU A 27 24.00 19.09 -2.27
N ARG A 28 25.03 19.88 -2.61
CA ARG A 28 24.95 21.35 -2.58
C ARG A 28 23.89 21.87 -3.54
N ALA A 29 23.82 21.32 -4.76
CA ALA A 29 22.82 21.72 -5.73
C ALA A 29 21.40 21.49 -5.20
N TRP A 30 21.14 20.31 -4.62
CA TRP A 30 19.86 20.02 -3.95
C TRP A 30 19.58 20.96 -2.78
N ALA A 31 20.58 21.27 -1.95
CA ALA A 31 20.42 22.19 -0.80
C ALA A 31 20.06 23.62 -1.24
N HIS A 32 20.40 23.99 -2.47
CA HIS A 32 20.02 25.26 -3.11
C HIS A 32 18.78 25.12 -4.03
N GLY A 33 17.97 24.09 -3.84
CA GLY A 33 16.70 23.89 -4.56
C GLY A 33 16.86 23.56 -6.04
N ARG A 34 18.05 23.15 -6.48
CA ARG A 34 18.28 22.71 -7.86
C ARG A 34 17.90 21.23 -8.00
N ARG A 35 17.32 20.87 -9.14
CA ARG A 35 17.12 19.47 -9.49
C ARG A 35 18.42 18.82 -9.91
N VAL A 36 18.69 17.65 -9.36
CA VAL A 36 19.79 16.76 -9.77
C VAL A 36 19.18 15.48 -10.32
N GLY A 37 19.50 15.16 -11.58
CA GLY A 37 19.11 13.89 -12.18
C GLY A 37 19.93 12.74 -11.61
N TYR A 38 19.28 11.76 -11.00
CA TYR A 38 19.90 10.55 -10.49
C TYR A 38 19.39 9.34 -11.27
N VAL A 39 20.30 8.61 -11.93
CA VAL A 39 19.99 7.43 -12.74
C VAL A 39 20.81 6.24 -12.22
N PRO A 40 20.37 5.57 -11.15
CA PRO A 40 21.16 4.52 -10.49
C PRO A 40 21.42 3.31 -11.40
N GLN A 41 20.60 3.12 -12.44
CA GLN A 41 20.73 2.02 -13.39
C GLN A 41 21.73 2.32 -14.52
N ALA A 42 22.30 3.52 -14.59
CA ALA A 42 23.27 3.85 -15.63
C ALA A 42 24.55 3.00 -15.46
N VAL A 43 24.86 2.19 -16.46
CA VAL A 43 26.07 1.36 -16.48
C VAL A 43 27.09 1.96 -17.44
N VAL A 44 28.31 2.21 -16.93
CA VAL A 44 29.45 2.62 -17.76
C VAL A 44 30.36 1.40 -17.97
N LEU A 45 30.49 0.94 -19.21
CA LEU A 45 31.40 -0.15 -19.58
C LEU A 45 32.76 0.42 -20.01
N HIS A 46 33.79 0.18 -19.21
CA HIS A 46 35.17 0.55 -19.57
C HIS A 46 35.81 -0.55 -20.43
N HIS A 47 36.18 -0.22 -21.67
CA HIS A 47 36.78 -1.18 -22.62
C HIS A 47 38.32 -1.28 -22.53
N GLU A 48 39.01 -0.27 -21.97
CA GLU A 48 40.49 -0.17 -22.07
C GLU A 48 41.20 0.27 -20.77
N SER A 49 40.81 -0.23 -19.60
CA SER A 49 41.58 0.05 -18.37
C SER A 49 41.73 -1.15 -17.45
N LYS A 50 42.90 -1.23 -16.79
CA LYS A 50 43.08 -2.01 -15.55
C LYS A 50 42.08 -1.46 -14.54
N THR A 51 41.07 -2.23 -14.20
CA THR A 51 40.15 -1.91 -13.12
C THR A 51 40.98 -1.65 -11.85
N ARG A 52 40.72 -0.52 -11.19
CA ARG A 52 41.26 -0.27 -9.86
C ARG A 52 40.89 -1.47 -8.99
N GLY A 53 41.88 -2.04 -8.29
CA GLY A 53 41.59 -3.09 -7.30
C GLY A 53 40.61 -2.57 -6.24
N LYS A 54 40.05 -3.46 -5.41
CA LYS A 54 39.07 -3.09 -4.36
C LYS A 54 39.66 -2.29 -3.18
N VAL A 55 40.93 -1.93 -3.23
CA VAL A 55 41.65 -1.27 -2.13
C VAL A 55 41.59 0.24 -2.32
N GLN A 56 40.95 0.92 -1.37
CA GLN A 56 40.90 2.39 -1.32
C GLN A 56 42.25 2.94 -0.86
N GLY A 57 42.76 3.95 -1.56
CA GLY A 57 44.01 4.63 -1.21
C GLY A 57 43.80 5.81 -0.27
N ASP A 58 44.87 6.31 0.36
CA ASP A 58 44.80 7.38 1.37
C ASP A 58 44.05 8.65 0.92
N ARG A 59 44.19 9.03 -0.36
CA ARG A 59 43.51 10.22 -0.91
C ARG A 59 41.99 10.04 -0.97
N GLU A 60 41.54 8.82 -1.27
CA GLU A 60 40.10 8.48 -1.34
C GLU A 60 39.51 8.37 0.07
N LEU A 61 40.24 7.78 1.02
CA LEU A 61 39.84 7.73 2.42
C LEU A 61 39.75 9.15 3.04
N ALA A 62 40.67 10.05 2.68
CA ALA A 62 40.62 11.45 3.11
C ALA A 62 39.40 12.19 2.52
N SER A 63 39.10 11.99 1.22
CA SER A 63 37.87 12.50 0.60
C SER A 63 36.61 11.96 1.29
N GLN A 64 36.57 10.65 1.57
CA GLN A 64 35.46 10.02 2.26
C GLN A 64 35.26 10.61 3.68
N ALA A 65 36.33 10.78 4.45
CA ALA A 65 36.26 11.38 5.78
C ALA A 65 35.72 12.82 5.73
N ARG A 66 36.19 13.62 4.76
CA ARG A 66 35.69 14.98 4.51
C ARG A 66 34.21 14.98 4.13
N PHE A 67 33.79 14.05 3.26
CA PHE A 67 32.39 13.93 2.84
C PHE A 67 31.48 13.67 4.04
N TRP A 68 31.84 12.70 4.89
CA TRP A 68 31.04 12.35 6.06
C TRP A 68 31.11 13.38 7.19
N ASP A 69 32.22 14.09 7.34
CA ASP A 69 32.30 15.25 8.24
C ASP A 69 31.31 16.35 7.83
N ARG A 70 31.21 16.62 6.53
CA ARG A 70 30.31 17.63 5.99
C ARG A 70 28.84 17.22 5.99
N TRP A 71 28.54 16.03 5.50
CA TRP A 71 27.17 15.61 5.18
C TRP A 71 26.62 14.55 6.13
N GLY A 72 27.46 13.88 6.92
CA GLY A 72 27.04 12.72 7.71
C GLY A 72 25.94 13.03 8.71
N ASP A 73 26.01 14.16 9.42
CA ASP A 73 24.95 14.54 10.35
C ASP A 73 23.62 14.78 9.60
N GLN A 74 23.67 15.40 8.42
CA GLN A 74 22.50 15.62 7.59
C GLN A 74 22.01 14.35 6.87
N LEU A 75 22.85 13.34 6.61
CA LEU A 75 22.49 12.11 5.91
C LEU A 75 22.09 10.95 6.84
N ASP A 76 22.61 10.95 8.07
CA ASP A 76 22.35 9.91 9.06
C ASP A 76 21.20 10.29 10.00
N ARG A 77 21.15 11.54 10.46
CA ARG A 77 20.06 12.01 11.32
C ARG A 77 18.89 12.45 10.48
N ARG A 78 17.70 11.93 10.81
CA ARG A 78 16.42 12.35 10.20
C ARG A 78 15.43 12.67 11.31
N PRO A 79 15.50 13.88 11.91
CA PRO A 79 14.49 14.27 12.87
C PRO A 79 13.15 14.34 12.15
N VAL A 80 12.14 13.65 12.66
CA VAL A 80 10.78 13.67 12.10
C VAL A 80 9.72 13.94 13.17
N ARG A 81 10.16 14.24 14.40
CA ARG A 81 9.29 14.58 15.53
C ARG A 81 9.04 16.08 15.55
N ALA A 82 7.80 16.47 15.88
CA ALA A 82 7.43 17.83 16.22
C ALA A 82 7.90 18.19 17.64
N GLU A 83 7.72 19.45 18.04
CA GLU A 83 8.18 19.96 19.35
C GLU A 83 7.51 19.27 20.53
N ASP A 84 6.28 18.78 20.36
CA ASP A 84 5.53 18.03 21.38
C ASP A 84 5.88 16.52 21.41
N GLY A 85 6.81 16.09 20.56
CA GLY A 85 7.27 14.69 20.46
C GLY A 85 6.47 13.82 19.49
N GLY A 86 5.31 14.30 19.00
CA GLY A 86 4.51 13.60 18.00
C GLY A 86 5.21 13.52 16.65
N LEU A 87 4.96 12.47 15.86
CA LEU A 87 5.58 12.31 14.55
C LEU A 87 4.91 13.22 13.51
N ARG A 88 5.71 13.84 12.63
CA ARG A 88 5.23 14.47 11.40
C ARG A 88 5.18 13.41 10.30
N VAL A 89 4.00 13.14 9.77
CA VAL A 89 3.80 12.11 8.73
C VAL A 89 3.01 12.70 7.58
N ILE A 90 3.55 12.67 6.36
CA ILE A 90 2.90 13.29 5.20
C ILE A 90 2.69 12.21 4.16
N TYR A 91 1.43 11.92 3.85
CA TYR A 91 1.07 11.02 2.75
C TYR A 91 0.91 11.81 1.46
N VAL A 92 1.43 11.26 0.36
CA VAL A 92 1.36 11.86 -0.97
C VAL A 92 0.51 11.00 -1.88
N THR A 93 -0.62 11.54 -2.38
CA THR A 93 -1.50 10.85 -3.33
C THR A 93 -1.57 11.58 -4.68
N GLN A 94 -1.94 10.83 -5.73
CA GLN A 94 -2.22 11.42 -7.04
C GLN A 94 -3.62 12.05 -7.07
N ASP A 95 -4.59 11.35 -6.49
CA ASP A 95 -5.95 11.84 -6.32
C ASP A 95 -6.51 11.42 -4.94
N THR A 96 -7.78 11.72 -4.70
CA THR A 96 -8.54 11.37 -3.49
C THR A 96 -9.87 10.70 -3.83
N GLY A 97 -9.97 10.09 -5.00
CA GLY A 97 -11.19 9.47 -5.51
C GLY A 97 -11.66 8.27 -4.69
N ILE A 98 -12.91 7.85 -4.91
CA ILE A 98 -13.50 6.71 -4.19
C ILE A 98 -12.72 5.42 -4.52
N GLY A 99 -12.10 4.82 -3.51
CA GLY A 99 -11.36 3.58 -3.66
C GLY A 99 -10.91 2.97 -2.34
N GLY A 100 -10.73 1.64 -2.33
CA GLY A 100 -10.25 0.93 -1.15
C GLY A 100 -8.86 1.41 -0.71
N GLY A 101 -7.97 1.68 -1.67
CA GLY A 101 -6.63 2.17 -1.36
C GLY A 101 -6.61 3.57 -0.74
N HIS A 102 -7.48 4.47 -1.20
CA HIS A 102 -7.65 5.78 -0.58
C HIS A 102 -8.25 5.68 0.82
N ARG A 103 -9.24 4.79 1.02
CA ARG A 103 -9.82 4.56 2.34
C ARG A 103 -8.76 4.14 3.35
N VAL A 104 -7.87 3.22 2.99
CA VAL A 104 -6.74 2.80 3.85
C VAL A 104 -5.87 4.00 4.23
N ILE A 105 -5.46 4.81 3.25
CA ILE A 105 -4.65 6.02 3.48
C ILE A 105 -5.34 6.99 4.44
N PHE A 106 -6.63 7.27 4.22
CA PHE A 106 -7.37 8.22 5.04
C PHE A 106 -7.60 7.70 6.46
N THR A 107 -7.86 6.40 6.62
CA THR A 107 -7.94 5.77 7.94
C THR A 107 -6.59 5.80 8.66
N HIS A 108 -5.47 5.64 7.97
CA HIS A 108 -4.15 5.82 8.58
C HIS A 108 -3.97 7.23 9.11
N LEU A 109 -4.32 8.23 8.31
CA LEU A 109 -4.16 9.64 8.66
C LEU A 109 -5.00 10.00 9.89
N ASN A 110 -6.30 9.67 9.91
CA ASN A 110 -7.13 9.90 11.09
C ASN A 110 -6.63 9.10 12.31
N GLY A 111 -6.25 7.84 12.12
CA GLY A 111 -5.74 7.00 13.21
C GLY A 111 -4.45 7.55 13.82
N LEU A 112 -3.52 8.07 13.02
CA LEU A 112 -2.30 8.73 13.52
C LEU A 112 -2.62 10.04 14.26
N LEU A 113 -3.63 10.79 13.80
CA LEU A 113 -4.09 11.99 14.48
C LEU A 113 -4.64 11.66 15.87
N GLU A 114 -5.46 10.61 15.98
CA GLU A 114 -5.99 10.11 17.26
C GLU A 114 -4.88 9.68 18.23
N LYS A 115 -3.75 9.21 17.70
CA LYS A 115 -2.54 8.88 18.48
C LYS A 115 -1.71 10.09 18.92
N GLY A 116 -2.13 11.30 18.55
CA GLY A 116 -1.43 12.54 18.89
C GLY A 116 -0.22 12.82 18.01
N HIS A 117 -0.21 12.30 16.78
CA HIS A 117 0.77 12.67 15.76
C HIS A 117 0.25 13.81 14.87
N HIS A 118 1.10 14.28 13.96
CA HIS A 118 0.82 15.38 13.03
C HIS A 118 0.77 14.86 11.58
N PRO A 119 -0.24 14.07 11.22
CA PRO A 119 -0.44 13.60 9.86
C PRO A 119 -0.95 14.71 8.94
N GLU A 120 -0.52 14.72 7.68
CA GLU A 120 -1.09 15.55 6.61
C GLU A 120 -1.27 14.74 5.33
N LEU A 121 -2.25 15.14 4.51
CA LEU A 121 -2.43 14.64 3.15
C LEU A 121 -1.98 15.69 2.13
N TRP A 122 -1.09 15.32 1.23
CA TRP A 122 -0.66 16.16 0.12
C TRP A 122 -1.06 15.49 -1.20
N THR A 123 -1.78 16.20 -2.05
CA THR A 123 -2.45 15.59 -3.21
C THR A 123 -2.37 16.46 -4.47
N LEU A 124 -2.47 15.82 -5.64
CA LEU A 124 -2.74 16.50 -6.90
C LEU A 124 -4.22 16.51 -7.28
N ASP A 125 -5.10 15.95 -6.44
CA ASP A 125 -6.54 15.97 -6.68
C ASP A 125 -7.04 17.42 -6.83
N GLU A 126 -7.81 17.67 -7.88
CA GLU A 126 -8.34 19.01 -8.11
C GLU A 126 -9.29 19.46 -6.99
N ASP A 127 -10.07 18.53 -6.43
CA ASP A 127 -11.03 18.80 -5.35
C ASP A 127 -10.34 18.87 -3.97
N GLY A 128 -9.07 18.45 -3.88
CA GLY A 128 -8.28 18.47 -2.65
C GLY A 128 -8.73 17.40 -1.66
N ALA A 129 -9.53 17.78 -0.66
CA ALA A 129 -9.99 16.84 0.37
C ALA A 129 -11.15 15.96 -0.16
N PRO A 130 -11.21 14.67 0.22
CA PRO A 130 -12.25 13.76 -0.28
C PRO A 130 -13.64 14.16 0.25
N GLY A 131 -14.63 14.29 -0.63
CA GLY A 131 -16.03 14.53 -0.23
C GLY A 131 -16.79 13.29 0.25
N TRP A 132 -16.20 12.10 0.13
CA TRP A 132 -16.83 10.80 0.43
C TRP A 132 -16.28 10.13 1.70
N PHE A 133 -15.26 10.72 2.33
CA PHE A 133 -14.63 10.23 3.55
C PHE A 133 -14.45 11.39 4.51
N ASP A 134 -14.74 11.19 5.79
CA ASP A 134 -14.56 12.22 6.82
C ASP A 134 -13.07 12.29 7.24
N LEU A 135 -12.28 13.03 6.46
CA LEU A 135 -10.85 13.18 6.68
C LEU A 135 -10.60 14.39 7.60
N GLU A 136 -10.01 14.13 8.77
CA GLU A 136 -9.86 15.14 9.84
C GLU A 136 -8.51 15.88 9.79
N VAL A 137 -7.59 15.43 8.94
CA VAL A 137 -6.22 15.96 8.86
C VAL A 137 -6.10 17.13 7.88
N PRO A 138 -5.08 18.00 8.01
CA PRO A 138 -4.81 19.02 7.00
C PRO A 138 -4.54 18.41 5.61
N VAL A 139 -5.20 18.98 4.59
CA VAL A 139 -5.01 18.61 3.19
C VAL A 139 -4.37 19.77 2.43
N ARG A 140 -3.29 19.50 1.69
CA ARG A 140 -2.63 20.46 0.80
C ARG A 140 -2.70 19.98 -0.64
N ARG A 141 -3.18 20.85 -1.52
CA ARG A 141 -3.27 20.62 -2.96
C ARG A 141 -2.09 21.24 -3.69
N PHE A 142 -1.61 20.57 -4.74
CA PHE A 142 -0.62 21.09 -5.67
C PHE A 142 -1.05 20.85 -7.11
N ASP A 143 -0.62 21.71 -8.04
CA ASP A 143 -0.97 21.58 -9.46
C ASP A 143 -0.05 20.60 -10.20
N SER A 144 1.10 20.26 -9.61
CA SER A 144 2.04 19.31 -10.18
C SER A 144 2.91 18.65 -9.12
N TYR A 145 3.41 17.45 -9.41
CA TYR A 145 4.40 16.80 -8.56
C TYR A 145 5.69 17.62 -8.37
N ALA A 146 6.04 18.45 -9.35
CA ALA A 146 7.22 19.30 -9.27
C ALA A 146 7.10 20.35 -8.16
N GLU A 147 5.95 21.01 -8.09
CA GLU A 147 5.62 21.97 -7.05
C GLU A 147 5.49 21.29 -5.69
N LEU A 148 4.81 20.14 -5.65
CA LEU A 148 4.65 19.31 -4.46
C LEU A 148 6.01 18.91 -3.88
N ALA A 149 6.90 18.33 -4.70
CA ALA A 149 8.23 17.90 -4.26
C ALA A 149 9.08 19.08 -3.79
N HIS A 150 8.98 20.24 -4.44
CA HIS A 150 9.66 21.46 -4.01
C HIS A 150 9.21 21.93 -2.63
N ALA A 151 7.89 21.92 -2.38
CA ALA A 151 7.33 22.29 -1.08
C ALA A 151 7.60 21.25 0.02
N LEU A 152 7.66 19.97 -0.35
CA LEU A 152 7.87 18.84 0.58
C LEU A 152 9.34 18.69 0.97
N GLY A 153 10.25 19.02 0.04
CA GLY A 153 11.71 18.94 0.19
C GLY A 153 12.27 19.43 1.52
N PRO A 154 11.98 20.67 1.96
CA PRO A 154 12.54 21.24 3.18
C PRO A 154 11.90 20.72 4.48
N ILE A 155 10.89 19.83 4.41
CA ILE A 155 10.14 19.39 5.58
C ILE A 155 10.78 18.13 6.19
N ASP A 156 11.13 18.22 7.46
CA ASP A 156 11.52 17.09 8.31
C ASP A 156 10.27 16.31 8.77
N ALA A 157 9.95 15.25 8.01
CA ALA A 157 8.79 14.37 8.23
C ALA A 157 9.06 12.96 7.69
N ILE A 158 8.25 11.99 8.14
CA ILE A 158 8.09 10.73 7.42
C ILE A 158 7.23 11.02 6.18
N LYS A 159 7.75 10.77 4.99
CA LYS A 159 7.11 11.12 3.71
C LYS A 159 6.70 9.84 3.00
N VAL A 160 5.40 9.64 2.83
CA VAL A 160 4.81 8.36 2.41
C VAL A 160 4.33 8.46 0.96
N ALA A 161 4.96 7.70 0.07
CA ALA A 161 4.46 7.44 -1.27
C ALA A 161 3.35 6.39 -1.22
N THR A 162 2.30 6.58 -2.03
CA THR A 162 1.11 5.69 -2.02
C THR A 162 0.76 5.12 -3.40
N TRP A 163 1.47 5.57 -4.44
CA TRP A 163 1.33 5.13 -5.83
C TRP A 163 2.68 5.23 -6.54
N TRP A 164 2.95 4.40 -7.54
CA TRP A 164 4.26 4.33 -8.20
C TRP A 164 4.69 5.67 -8.80
N GLU A 165 3.75 6.47 -9.29
CA GLU A 165 4.05 7.81 -9.80
C GLU A 165 4.49 8.78 -8.69
N THR A 166 4.00 8.60 -7.46
CA THR A 166 4.38 9.45 -6.30
C THR A 166 5.78 9.12 -5.76
N SER A 167 6.27 7.89 -5.98
CA SER A 167 7.50 7.38 -5.37
C SER A 167 8.73 8.24 -5.67
N SER A 168 8.99 8.55 -6.94
CA SER A 168 10.20 9.28 -7.35
C SER A 168 10.26 10.68 -6.71
N TRP A 169 9.11 11.33 -6.58
CA TRP A 169 8.96 12.66 -6.01
C TRP A 169 9.10 12.67 -4.49
N VAL A 170 8.52 11.67 -3.82
CA VAL A 170 8.69 11.47 -2.38
C VAL A 170 10.14 11.16 -2.05
N TRP A 171 10.79 10.29 -2.83
CA TRP A 171 12.21 10.00 -2.66
C TRP A 171 13.06 11.25 -2.86
N GLU A 172 12.87 11.99 -3.96
CA GLU A 172 13.60 13.24 -4.25
C GLU A 172 13.43 14.25 -3.11
N ALA A 173 12.20 14.45 -2.65
CA ALA A 173 11.90 15.33 -1.52
C ALA A 173 12.50 14.84 -0.20
N SER A 174 12.88 13.57 -0.09
CA SER A 174 13.42 12.97 1.14
C SER A 174 14.95 12.91 1.20
N VAL A 175 15.64 13.27 0.11
CA VAL A 175 17.10 13.15 0.01
C VAL A 175 17.80 13.89 1.15
N LEU A 176 17.41 15.15 1.37
CA LEU A 176 18.03 16.02 2.38
C LEU A 176 17.31 16.06 3.73
N HIS A 177 15.99 15.83 3.73
CA HIS A 177 15.14 15.96 4.92
C HIS A 177 14.09 14.88 4.97
N GLY A 178 13.83 14.35 6.16
CA GLY A 178 12.79 13.33 6.37
C GLY A 178 13.14 11.92 5.89
N ILE A 179 12.21 11.00 6.13
CA ILE A 179 12.39 9.57 5.89
C ILE A 179 11.40 9.12 4.82
N PRO A 180 11.85 8.58 3.69
CA PRO A 180 10.96 8.10 2.65
C PRO A 180 10.37 6.74 3.04
N VAL A 181 9.04 6.64 3.00
CA VAL A 181 8.27 5.40 3.16
C VAL A 181 7.45 5.16 1.91
N TYR A 182 7.28 3.90 1.50
CA TYR A 182 6.40 3.53 0.41
C TYR A 182 5.35 2.54 0.91
N LEU A 183 4.09 2.99 0.96
CA LEU A 183 2.92 2.15 1.15
C LEU A 183 2.53 1.50 -0.19
N VAL A 184 2.86 0.22 -0.35
CA VAL A 184 2.57 -0.58 -1.53
C VAL A 184 1.36 -1.45 -1.23
N GLN A 185 0.19 -1.03 -1.72
CA GLN A 185 -1.09 -1.71 -1.42
C GLN A 185 -1.34 -2.92 -2.33
N ASP A 186 -0.70 -2.93 -3.49
CA ASP A 186 -0.74 -4.03 -4.45
C ASP A 186 0.52 -3.99 -5.32
N VAL A 187 0.82 -5.06 -6.04
CA VAL A 187 1.92 -5.06 -7.02
C VAL A 187 1.43 -4.31 -8.27
N GLU A 188 1.76 -3.03 -8.34
CA GLU A 188 1.11 -2.07 -9.24
C GLU A 188 1.32 -2.39 -10.73
N SER A 189 2.34 -3.20 -11.07
CA SER A 189 2.54 -3.69 -12.44
C SER A 189 1.40 -4.61 -12.92
N SER A 190 0.63 -5.21 -12.00
CA SER A 190 -0.54 -6.04 -12.32
C SER A 190 -1.66 -5.27 -13.03
N TYR A 191 -1.69 -3.93 -12.91
CA TYR A 191 -2.68 -3.06 -13.55
C TYR A 191 -2.37 -2.74 -15.01
N TYR A 192 -1.16 -3.04 -15.47
CA TYR A 192 -0.70 -2.69 -16.82
C TYR A 192 -0.41 -3.94 -17.65
N ALA A 193 -0.61 -3.85 -18.96
CA ALA A 193 -0.26 -4.92 -19.89
C ALA A 193 1.11 -4.70 -20.57
N SER A 194 1.62 -3.47 -20.54
CA SER A 194 2.81 -3.06 -21.29
C SER A 194 4.09 -3.37 -20.52
N PRO A 195 5.10 -4.02 -21.15
CA PRO A 195 6.41 -4.20 -20.53
C PRO A 195 7.11 -2.89 -20.15
N LYS A 196 6.83 -1.80 -20.87
CA LYS A 196 7.38 -0.48 -20.55
C LYS A 196 6.82 0.06 -19.24
N ASP A 197 5.51 -0.09 -19.03
CA ASP A 197 4.84 0.38 -17.82
C ASP A 197 5.26 -0.49 -16.63
N HIS A 198 5.45 -1.80 -16.85
CA HIS A 198 6.03 -2.70 -15.85
C HIS A 198 7.43 -2.25 -15.43
N ALA A 199 8.29 -1.88 -16.39
CA ALA A 199 9.63 -1.38 -16.08
C ALA A 199 9.57 -0.08 -15.26
N ALA A 200 8.69 0.87 -15.63
CA ALA A 200 8.52 2.11 -14.88
C ALA A 200 8.03 1.89 -13.44
N VAL A 201 7.08 0.96 -13.24
CA VAL A 201 6.65 0.55 -11.89
C VAL A 201 7.78 -0.10 -11.13
N HIS A 202 8.54 -1.01 -11.74
CA HIS A 202 9.65 -1.69 -11.06
C HIS A 202 10.76 -0.70 -10.67
N GLU A 203 11.01 0.33 -11.47
CA GLU A 203 11.95 1.41 -11.15
C GLU A 203 11.52 2.25 -9.94
N SER A 204 10.23 2.25 -9.59
CA SER A 204 9.69 2.90 -8.39
C SER A 204 10.10 2.18 -7.10
N TYR A 205 10.47 0.89 -7.17
CA TYR A 205 10.86 0.09 -6.01
C TYR A 205 12.35 0.29 -5.68
N ARG A 206 12.64 1.43 -5.05
CA ARG A 206 13.99 1.84 -4.69
C ARG A 206 14.43 1.37 -3.29
N PRO A 207 15.70 0.94 -3.11
CA PRO A 207 16.18 0.45 -1.83
C PRO A 207 16.23 1.49 -0.70
N GLU A 208 16.14 2.78 -1.01
CA GLU A 208 16.17 3.85 -0.01
C GLU A 208 14.85 4.00 0.78
N PHE A 209 13.76 3.41 0.30
CA PHE A 209 12.47 3.43 0.99
C PHE A 209 12.43 2.41 2.13
N ALA A 210 11.78 2.79 3.23
CA ALA A 210 11.15 1.81 4.12
C ALA A 210 9.79 1.39 3.53
N TYR A 211 9.48 0.11 3.50
CA TYR A 211 8.32 -0.43 2.78
C TYR A 211 7.22 -0.91 3.72
N LEU A 212 6.00 -0.49 3.45
CA LEU A 212 4.76 -1.02 4.02
C LEU A 212 4.00 -1.78 2.94
N ALA A 213 3.96 -3.11 3.03
CA ALA A 213 3.30 -3.97 2.06
C ALA A 213 1.88 -4.35 2.51
N GLY A 214 0.88 -4.16 1.65
CA GLY A 214 -0.55 -4.36 1.93
C GLY A 214 -0.98 -5.78 2.32
N SER A 215 -0.12 -6.79 2.08
CA SER A 215 -0.33 -8.19 2.48
C SER A 215 0.99 -8.96 2.47
N ALA A 216 0.98 -10.18 3.02
CA ALA A 216 2.13 -11.06 2.97
C ALA A 216 2.53 -11.40 1.52
N TRP A 217 1.55 -11.57 0.63
CA TRP A 217 1.83 -11.79 -0.78
C TRP A 217 2.52 -10.59 -1.45
N VAL A 218 2.06 -9.36 -1.20
CA VAL A 218 2.72 -8.15 -1.74
C VAL A 218 4.16 -8.07 -1.23
N ALA A 219 4.40 -8.36 0.05
CA ALA A 219 5.76 -8.38 0.60
C ALA A 219 6.65 -9.42 -0.09
N ASP A 220 6.13 -10.60 -0.40
CA ASP A 220 6.89 -11.64 -1.10
C ASP A 220 7.19 -11.26 -2.56
N GLU A 221 6.27 -10.60 -3.25
CA GLU A 221 6.52 -10.08 -4.60
C GLU A 221 7.56 -8.95 -4.59
N LEU A 222 7.48 -8.02 -3.64
CA LEU A 222 8.49 -6.98 -3.46
C LEU A 222 9.88 -7.57 -3.21
N LYS A 223 9.99 -8.64 -2.42
CA LYS A 223 11.26 -9.37 -2.21
C LYS A 223 11.81 -9.96 -3.51
N LYS A 224 10.96 -10.52 -4.37
CA LYS A 224 11.37 -11.03 -5.69
C LYS A 224 11.89 -9.91 -6.59
N LEU A 225 11.41 -8.68 -6.40
CA LEU A 225 11.84 -7.48 -7.11
C LEU A 225 13.08 -6.82 -6.48
N GLY A 226 13.64 -7.38 -5.41
CA GLY A 226 14.89 -6.92 -4.79
C GLY A 226 14.69 -6.00 -3.58
N VAL A 227 13.46 -5.80 -3.10
CA VAL A 227 13.21 -5.10 -1.83
C VAL A 227 13.61 -6.01 -0.68
N ALA A 228 14.57 -5.58 0.14
CA ALA A 228 15.21 -6.45 1.13
C ALA A 228 14.28 -6.82 2.30
N ASP A 229 13.57 -5.83 2.86
CA ASP A 229 12.82 -6.02 4.12
C ASP A 229 11.50 -5.22 4.14
N PRO A 230 10.49 -5.64 3.36
CA PRO A 230 9.17 -5.01 3.42
C PRO A 230 8.40 -5.45 4.67
N THR A 231 7.91 -4.49 5.44
CA THR A 231 7.04 -4.72 6.60
C THR A 231 5.62 -4.98 6.11
N VAL A 232 5.03 -6.11 6.51
CA VAL A 232 3.63 -6.42 6.19
C VAL A 232 2.70 -5.56 7.04
N PHE A 233 1.87 -4.78 6.37
CA PHE A 233 0.78 -4.02 6.95
C PHE A 233 -0.51 -4.28 6.16
N THR A 234 -1.39 -5.10 6.73
CA THR A 234 -2.69 -5.39 6.12
C THR A 234 -3.70 -4.27 6.44
N PRO A 235 -4.56 -3.87 5.49
CA PRO A 235 -5.76 -3.07 5.79
C PRO A 235 -6.56 -3.62 6.97
N GLY A 236 -7.15 -2.72 7.74
CA GLY A 236 -8.03 -3.07 8.84
C GLY A 236 -9.49 -3.21 8.44
N LEU A 237 -10.27 -3.81 9.33
CA LEU A 237 -11.72 -3.90 9.26
C LEU A 237 -12.35 -2.87 10.20
N ASP A 238 -13.36 -2.15 9.69
CA ASP A 238 -14.24 -1.32 10.52
C ASP A 238 -15.29 -2.19 11.22
N THR A 239 -14.94 -2.68 12.42
CA THR A 239 -15.85 -3.44 13.28
C THR A 239 -16.97 -2.58 13.88
N GLY A 240 -16.85 -1.25 13.79
CA GLY A 240 -17.89 -0.30 14.17
C GLY A 240 -19.02 -0.25 13.15
N THR A 241 -18.77 -0.59 11.89
CA THR A 241 -19.77 -0.73 10.82
C THR A 241 -20.12 -2.19 10.56
N TYR A 242 -19.12 -3.02 10.22
CA TYR A 242 -19.32 -4.43 9.87
C TYR A 242 -19.37 -5.29 11.11
N ARG A 243 -20.58 -5.76 11.43
CA ARG A 243 -20.89 -6.55 12.64
C ARG A 243 -22.23 -7.23 12.50
N THR A 244 -22.47 -8.24 13.33
CA THR A 244 -23.81 -8.81 13.51
C THR A 244 -24.78 -7.77 14.05
N LEU A 245 -25.96 -7.68 13.46
CA LEU A 245 -27.02 -6.76 13.87
C LEU A 245 -28.07 -7.46 14.73
N ASP A 246 -28.41 -6.88 15.88
CA ASP A 246 -29.39 -7.44 16.79
C ASP A 246 -30.79 -7.52 16.16
N GLY A 247 -31.47 -8.65 16.35
CA GLY A 247 -32.83 -8.87 15.87
C GLY A 247 -32.96 -9.14 14.37
N MET A 248 -31.86 -9.10 13.60
CA MET A 248 -31.84 -9.48 12.20
C MET A 248 -31.85 -11.00 12.06
N GLN A 249 -32.76 -11.51 11.22
CA GLN A 249 -32.83 -12.93 10.86
C GLN A 249 -32.21 -13.11 9.47
N ARG A 250 -31.22 -14.00 9.38
CA ARG A 250 -30.57 -14.34 8.12
C ARG A 250 -31.56 -15.10 7.24
N ARG A 251 -31.62 -14.75 5.96
CA ARG A 251 -32.45 -15.43 4.97
C ARG A 251 -31.71 -16.65 4.44
N ASP A 252 -32.30 -17.83 4.61
CA ASP A 252 -31.78 -19.06 4.03
C ASP A 252 -31.82 -19.01 2.50
N GLY A 253 -30.85 -19.65 1.84
CA GLY A 253 -30.86 -19.79 0.38
C GLY A 253 -30.45 -18.52 -0.40
N THR A 254 -29.80 -17.55 0.25
CA THR A 254 -29.40 -16.27 -0.35
C THR A 254 -27.89 -16.16 -0.56
N ILE A 255 -27.49 -15.60 -1.70
CA ILE A 255 -26.10 -15.35 -2.07
C ILE A 255 -25.89 -13.85 -2.27
N LEU A 256 -24.77 -13.32 -1.83
CA LEU A 256 -24.32 -11.95 -2.11
C LEU A 256 -23.00 -11.97 -2.89
N SER A 257 -22.85 -11.07 -3.85
CA SER A 257 -21.57 -10.87 -4.56
C SER A 257 -21.40 -9.40 -4.95
N THR A 258 -20.17 -8.90 -4.89
CA THR A 258 -19.80 -7.70 -5.62
C THR A 258 -19.83 -7.98 -7.13
N ALA A 259 -20.28 -7.04 -7.95
CA ALA A 259 -20.26 -7.14 -9.41
C ALA A 259 -19.41 -6.02 -10.02
N ARG A 260 -18.36 -6.40 -10.76
CA ARG A 260 -17.44 -5.48 -11.46
C ARG A 260 -16.94 -6.12 -12.76
N SER A 261 -16.83 -5.34 -13.83
CA SER A 261 -16.29 -5.80 -15.12
C SER A 261 -14.77 -5.91 -15.15
N ASN A 262 -14.08 -5.32 -14.16
CA ASN A 262 -12.63 -5.41 -14.03
C ASN A 262 -12.17 -6.88 -14.10
N PRO A 263 -11.28 -7.25 -15.05
CA PRO A 263 -10.81 -8.63 -15.22
C PRO A 263 -10.23 -9.27 -13.96
N LEU A 264 -9.66 -8.47 -13.04
CA LEU A 264 -9.12 -8.95 -11.77
C LEU A 264 -10.21 -9.44 -10.82
N LYS A 265 -11.43 -8.88 -10.87
CA LYS A 265 -12.58 -9.31 -10.05
C LYS A 265 -13.26 -10.58 -10.58
N ASP A 266 -13.00 -10.92 -11.85
CA ASP A 266 -13.47 -12.13 -12.54
C ASP A 266 -14.94 -12.48 -12.29
N PHE A 267 -15.83 -11.49 -12.34
CA PHE A 267 -17.27 -11.70 -12.13
C PHE A 267 -17.90 -12.71 -13.11
N ARG A 268 -17.23 -12.96 -14.25
CA ARG A 268 -17.61 -14.02 -15.20
C ARG A 268 -17.61 -15.41 -14.54
N LEU A 269 -16.70 -15.67 -13.61
CA LEU A 269 -16.64 -16.92 -12.85
C LEU A 269 -17.84 -17.04 -11.90
N THR A 270 -18.15 -16.00 -11.10
CA THR A 270 -19.38 -15.95 -10.29
C THR A 270 -20.62 -16.22 -11.13
N ARG A 271 -20.77 -15.51 -12.27
CA ARG A 271 -21.90 -15.66 -13.19
C ARG A 271 -22.04 -17.11 -13.69
N ALA A 272 -20.94 -17.71 -14.11
CA ALA A 272 -20.92 -19.08 -14.62
C ALA A 272 -21.23 -20.12 -13.53
N ALA A 273 -20.75 -19.90 -12.31
CA ALA A 273 -21.03 -20.77 -11.17
C ALA A 273 -22.49 -20.67 -10.73
N TYR A 274 -23.03 -19.45 -10.61
CA TYR A 274 -24.43 -19.23 -10.28
C TYR A 274 -25.38 -19.87 -11.30
N GLY A 275 -25.02 -19.83 -12.60
CA GLY A 275 -25.77 -20.49 -13.67
C GLY A 275 -25.88 -22.02 -13.54
N ARG A 276 -25.03 -22.66 -12.71
CA ARG A 276 -25.06 -24.11 -12.43
C ARG A 276 -25.93 -24.48 -11.23
N LEU A 277 -26.34 -23.50 -10.41
CA LEU A 277 -27.20 -23.73 -9.26
C LEU A 277 -28.63 -23.96 -9.72
N THR A 278 -29.23 -25.08 -9.33
CA THR A 278 -30.59 -25.48 -9.71
C THR A 278 -31.35 -26.08 -8.51
N ASN A 279 -32.67 -25.91 -8.49
CA ASN A 279 -33.66 -26.58 -7.63
C ASN A 279 -33.47 -26.57 -6.09
N PRO A 280 -34.06 -25.58 -5.37
CA PRO A 280 -34.50 -24.28 -5.86
C PRO A 280 -33.28 -23.42 -6.22
N LYS A 281 -33.43 -22.55 -7.21
CA LYS A 281 -32.36 -21.60 -7.55
C LYS A 281 -32.26 -20.56 -6.43
N PRO A 282 -31.08 -20.36 -5.81
CA PRO A 282 -30.93 -19.40 -4.73
C PRO A 282 -31.10 -17.96 -5.23
N GLU A 283 -31.60 -17.09 -4.36
CA GLU A 283 -31.60 -15.65 -4.62
C GLU A 283 -30.17 -15.13 -4.66
N LEU A 284 -29.85 -14.30 -5.65
CA LEU A 284 -28.56 -13.63 -5.75
C LEU A 284 -28.76 -12.12 -5.65
N THR A 285 -28.15 -11.50 -4.65
CA THR A 285 -28.02 -10.06 -4.60
C THR A 285 -26.63 -9.68 -5.10
N LEU A 286 -26.60 -8.80 -6.09
CA LEU A 286 -25.39 -8.16 -6.56
C LEU A 286 -25.32 -6.75 -5.99
N PHE A 287 -24.11 -6.25 -5.74
CA PHE A 287 -23.93 -4.85 -5.41
C PHE A 287 -22.70 -4.26 -6.08
N GLY A 288 -22.74 -2.94 -6.32
CA GLY A 288 -21.65 -2.20 -6.95
C GLY A 288 -22.14 -1.03 -7.80
N SER A 289 -21.34 -0.67 -8.80
CA SER A 289 -21.56 0.49 -9.66
C SER A 289 -22.07 0.15 -11.07
N GLU A 290 -22.04 -1.13 -11.46
CA GLU A 290 -22.25 -1.64 -12.82
C GLU A 290 -23.51 -2.54 -12.90
N PRO A 291 -24.73 -1.97 -12.84
CA PRO A 291 -25.99 -2.72 -12.78
C PRO A 291 -26.25 -3.62 -14.00
N GLU A 292 -25.71 -3.26 -15.17
CA GLU A 292 -25.78 -4.02 -16.42
C GLU A 292 -25.20 -5.44 -16.29
N LEU A 293 -24.32 -5.68 -15.31
CA LEU A 293 -23.75 -7.00 -15.05
C LEU A 293 -24.78 -8.01 -14.51
N ALA A 294 -25.93 -7.52 -14.02
CA ALA A 294 -27.05 -8.37 -13.60
C ALA A 294 -27.87 -8.93 -14.78
N GLU A 295 -27.74 -8.34 -15.97
CA GLU A 295 -28.58 -8.68 -17.12
C GLU A 295 -28.39 -10.15 -17.56
N GLY A 296 -29.52 -10.83 -17.79
CA GLY A 296 -29.54 -12.22 -18.27
C GLY A 296 -29.25 -13.28 -17.21
N LEU A 297 -29.22 -12.93 -15.91
CA LEU A 297 -29.06 -13.89 -14.81
C LEU A 297 -30.37 -14.53 -14.30
N GLY A 298 -31.51 -13.98 -14.73
CA GLY A 298 -32.86 -14.43 -14.39
C GLY A 298 -33.51 -13.65 -13.24
N ASP A 299 -34.78 -13.94 -12.97
CA ASP A 299 -35.64 -13.15 -12.07
C ASP A 299 -35.26 -13.22 -10.58
N SER A 300 -34.46 -14.22 -10.20
CA SER A 300 -33.96 -14.40 -8.82
C SER A 300 -32.74 -13.53 -8.49
N VAL A 301 -32.36 -12.60 -9.38
CA VAL A 301 -31.20 -11.72 -9.19
C VAL A 301 -31.63 -10.28 -8.98
N THR A 302 -31.13 -9.66 -7.91
CA THR A 302 -31.33 -8.24 -7.63
C THR A 302 -29.99 -7.50 -7.66
N PHE A 303 -30.01 -6.21 -7.97
CA PHE A 303 -28.82 -5.36 -7.96
C PHE A 303 -29.01 -4.16 -7.04
N ARG A 304 -28.04 -3.92 -6.15
CA ARG A 304 -27.98 -2.78 -5.24
C ARG A 304 -26.89 -1.82 -5.71
N ARG A 305 -27.29 -0.66 -6.20
CA ARG A 305 -26.39 0.34 -6.80
C ARG A 305 -25.88 1.29 -5.73
N PHE A 306 -24.55 1.37 -5.59
CA PHE A 306 -23.86 2.25 -4.62
C PHE A 306 -24.41 2.18 -3.18
N PRO A 307 -24.53 0.98 -2.57
CA PRO A 307 -24.93 0.92 -1.16
C PRO A 307 -23.89 1.60 -0.27
N SER A 308 -24.35 2.25 0.81
CA SER A 308 -23.45 2.70 1.90
C SER A 308 -22.83 1.50 2.61
N ASP A 309 -21.79 1.73 3.41
CA ASP A 309 -21.14 0.65 4.16
C ASP A 309 -22.13 0.01 5.17
N GLU A 310 -23.02 0.79 5.78
CA GLU A 310 -24.10 0.28 6.64
C GLU A 310 -25.12 -0.56 5.84
N GLU A 311 -25.48 -0.13 4.63
CA GLU A 311 -26.36 -0.90 3.76
C GLU A 311 -25.69 -2.22 3.32
N VAL A 312 -24.39 -2.20 3.04
CA VAL A 312 -23.60 -3.43 2.78
C VAL A 312 -23.62 -4.33 4.01
N ASN A 313 -23.41 -3.79 5.22
CA ASN A 313 -23.49 -4.59 6.44
C ASN A 313 -24.89 -5.21 6.64
N VAL A 314 -25.96 -4.48 6.33
CA VAL A 314 -27.33 -5.03 6.32
C VAL A 314 -27.46 -6.18 5.33
N LEU A 315 -27.02 -6.00 4.09
CA LEU A 315 -27.04 -7.06 3.06
C LEU A 315 -26.26 -8.30 3.50
N LEU A 316 -25.09 -8.11 4.12
CA LEU A 316 -24.28 -9.19 4.66
C LEU A 316 -24.99 -9.92 5.81
N ASN A 317 -25.67 -9.21 6.70
CA ASN A 317 -26.45 -9.81 7.80
C ASN A 317 -27.67 -10.60 7.29
N GLU A 318 -28.29 -10.19 6.18
CA GLU A 318 -29.41 -10.93 5.57
C GLU A 318 -28.96 -12.17 4.79
N THR A 319 -27.72 -12.21 4.31
CA THR A 319 -27.27 -13.18 3.30
C THR A 319 -26.76 -14.49 3.91
N SER A 320 -27.09 -15.65 3.34
CA SER A 320 -26.49 -16.93 3.78
C SER A 320 -25.00 -17.05 3.45
N VAL A 321 -24.63 -16.75 2.20
CA VAL A 321 -23.26 -16.92 1.69
C VAL A 321 -22.82 -15.72 0.86
N LEU A 322 -21.68 -15.11 1.20
CA LEU A 322 -20.95 -14.22 0.30
C LEU A 322 -20.11 -15.05 -0.67
N VAL A 323 -20.13 -14.71 -1.97
CA VAL A 323 -19.22 -15.26 -2.97
C VAL A 323 -18.29 -14.18 -3.54
N GLN A 324 -17.00 -14.47 -3.61
CA GLN A 324 -15.98 -13.59 -4.17
C GLN A 324 -14.99 -14.38 -5.05
N THR A 325 -14.93 -14.10 -6.35
CA THR A 325 -14.16 -14.93 -7.31
C THR A 325 -12.98 -14.21 -7.96
N SER A 326 -12.42 -13.18 -7.33
CA SER A 326 -11.31 -12.40 -7.93
C SER A 326 -10.12 -13.30 -8.26
N LYS A 327 -9.40 -12.95 -9.33
CA LYS A 327 -8.10 -13.56 -9.68
C LYS A 327 -6.99 -13.06 -8.77
N HIS A 328 -7.11 -11.80 -8.35
CA HIS A 328 -6.06 -11.08 -7.69
C HIS A 328 -6.64 -9.89 -6.94
N GLU A 329 -6.18 -9.71 -5.72
CA GLU A 329 -6.45 -8.60 -4.82
C GLU A 329 -5.18 -8.38 -3.98
N GLY A 330 -4.69 -7.14 -3.86
CA GLY A 330 -3.63 -6.81 -2.91
C GLY A 330 -4.02 -7.17 -1.47
N PHE A 331 -5.26 -6.83 -1.08
CA PHE A 331 -5.95 -7.31 0.12
C PHE A 331 -7.48 -7.26 -0.13
N CYS A 332 -8.21 -8.34 0.18
CA CYS A 332 -9.63 -8.45 -0.18
C CYS A 332 -10.55 -8.25 1.04
N LEU A 333 -11.10 -7.05 1.24
CA LEU A 333 -11.96 -6.76 2.41
C LEU A 333 -13.34 -7.46 2.41
N PRO A 334 -14.07 -7.64 1.29
CA PRO A 334 -15.44 -8.17 1.36
C PRO A 334 -15.60 -9.53 2.06
N PRO A 335 -14.70 -10.53 1.85
CA PRO A 335 -14.71 -11.75 2.65
C PRO A 335 -14.59 -11.51 4.16
N LEU A 336 -13.76 -10.57 4.59
CA LEU A 336 -13.53 -10.24 5.99
C LEU A 336 -14.73 -9.46 6.60
N GLU A 337 -15.34 -8.56 5.82
CA GLU A 337 -16.60 -7.89 6.16
C GLU A 337 -17.73 -8.90 6.34
N ALA A 338 -17.84 -9.90 5.45
CA ALA A 338 -18.80 -11.00 5.57
C ALA A 338 -18.56 -11.84 6.83
N MET A 339 -17.31 -12.18 7.12
CA MET A 339 -16.93 -12.88 8.34
C MET A 339 -17.38 -12.12 9.60
N ALA A 340 -17.23 -10.79 9.64
CA ALA A 340 -17.67 -9.97 10.76
C ALA A 340 -19.20 -9.82 10.87
N ALA A 341 -19.89 -9.76 9.74
CA ALA A 341 -21.36 -9.68 9.66
C ALA A 341 -22.06 -11.06 9.79
N GLY A 342 -21.28 -12.14 9.94
CA GLY A 342 -21.78 -13.50 10.14
C GLY A 342 -22.28 -14.21 8.87
N ALA A 343 -21.94 -13.72 7.69
CA ALA A 343 -22.18 -14.43 6.43
C ALA A 343 -21.07 -15.44 6.18
N ALA A 344 -21.42 -16.64 5.74
CA ALA A 344 -20.41 -17.62 5.35
C ALA A 344 -19.73 -17.21 4.04
N VAL A 345 -18.47 -17.60 3.85
CA VAL A 345 -17.66 -17.15 2.72
C VAL A 345 -17.32 -18.30 1.78
N VAL A 346 -17.60 -18.11 0.49
CA VAL A 346 -16.96 -18.84 -0.61
C VAL A 346 -16.08 -17.85 -1.35
N CYS A 347 -14.77 -18.09 -1.40
CA CYS A 347 -13.85 -17.23 -2.15
C CYS A 347 -12.91 -18.05 -3.04
N THR A 348 -12.41 -17.50 -4.14
CA THR A 348 -11.26 -18.11 -4.82
C THR A 348 -9.97 -17.56 -4.24
N ASP A 349 -8.88 -18.30 -4.40
CA ASP A 349 -7.56 -17.75 -4.14
C ASP A 349 -7.32 -16.51 -5.02
N SER A 350 -7.09 -15.37 -4.36
CA SER A 350 -6.83 -14.07 -4.96
C SER A 350 -5.53 -13.43 -4.46
N ASN A 351 -4.64 -14.26 -3.91
CA ASN A 351 -3.37 -13.87 -3.27
C ASN A 351 -3.55 -13.14 -1.94
N GLY A 352 -3.98 -11.88 -1.91
CA GLY A 352 -4.04 -11.10 -0.67
C GLY A 352 -5.05 -11.63 0.36
N ASN A 353 -6.06 -12.39 -0.06
CA ASN A 353 -6.98 -13.05 0.86
C ASN A 353 -6.37 -14.27 1.58
N ARG A 354 -5.21 -14.77 1.15
CA ARG A 354 -4.51 -15.88 1.84
C ARG A 354 -4.05 -15.51 3.25
N ASP A 355 -3.90 -14.22 3.53
CA ASP A 355 -3.49 -13.74 4.85
C ASP A 355 -4.50 -14.12 5.94
N PHE A 356 -5.79 -14.28 5.58
CA PHE A 356 -6.85 -14.54 6.55
C PHE A 356 -7.84 -15.63 6.12
N CYS A 357 -8.03 -15.93 4.84
CA CYS A 357 -8.90 -17.02 4.39
C CYS A 357 -8.17 -18.37 4.43
N VAL A 358 -8.71 -19.31 5.19
CA VAL A 358 -8.18 -20.68 5.33
C VAL A 358 -9.28 -21.68 4.98
N ASP A 359 -9.08 -22.42 3.88
CA ASP A 359 -10.04 -23.37 3.34
C ASP A 359 -10.46 -24.42 4.38
N GLY A 360 -11.77 -24.62 4.52
CA GLY A 360 -12.38 -25.56 5.47
C GLY A 360 -12.36 -25.11 6.93
N VAL A 361 -11.68 -24.01 7.26
CA VAL A 361 -11.57 -23.46 8.62
C VAL A 361 -12.54 -22.29 8.81
N ASN A 362 -12.42 -21.22 8.01
CA ASN A 362 -13.26 -20.01 8.09
C ASN A 362 -13.96 -19.64 6.77
N CYS A 363 -13.61 -20.33 5.67
CA CYS A 363 -14.28 -20.20 4.38
C CYS A 363 -14.22 -21.53 3.61
N LEU A 364 -14.90 -21.61 2.47
CA LEU A 364 -14.53 -22.57 1.42
C LEU A 364 -13.77 -21.83 0.31
N MET A 365 -12.63 -22.39 -0.09
CA MET A 365 -11.76 -21.83 -1.12
C MET A 365 -11.62 -22.75 -2.35
N PRO A 366 -12.67 -22.89 -3.18
CA PRO A 366 -12.62 -23.73 -4.37
C PRO A 366 -11.62 -23.23 -5.41
N GLY A 367 -11.21 -24.14 -6.31
CA GLY A 367 -10.44 -23.77 -7.49
C GLY A 367 -11.22 -22.85 -8.43
N ARG A 368 -10.51 -22.20 -9.36
CA ARG A 368 -11.08 -21.24 -10.33
C ARG A 368 -11.83 -21.92 -11.48
N ASP A 369 -12.76 -22.80 -11.14
CA ASP A 369 -13.64 -23.53 -12.05
C ASP A 369 -15.10 -23.28 -11.67
N PRO A 370 -15.98 -22.95 -12.63
CA PRO A 370 -17.38 -22.65 -12.31
C PRO A 370 -18.14 -23.78 -11.61
N GLN A 371 -17.82 -25.05 -11.86
CA GLN A 371 -18.47 -26.16 -11.17
C GLN A 371 -17.99 -26.26 -9.73
N GLN A 372 -16.70 -26.14 -9.47
CA GLN A 372 -16.16 -26.16 -8.11
C GLN A 372 -16.71 -25.03 -7.23
N VAL A 373 -16.85 -23.82 -7.80
CA VAL A 373 -17.48 -22.69 -7.09
C VAL A 373 -18.96 -22.98 -6.82
N ALA A 374 -19.69 -23.54 -7.79
CA ALA A 374 -21.08 -23.93 -7.60
C ALA A 374 -21.26 -25.00 -6.52
N ASP A 375 -20.40 -26.02 -6.50
CA ASP A 375 -20.42 -27.10 -5.51
C ASP A 375 -20.16 -26.56 -4.09
N ALA A 376 -19.20 -25.63 -3.94
CA ALA A 376 -18.93 -24.96 -2.67
C ALA A 376 -20.12 -24.14 -2.18
N LEU A 377 -20.78 -23.39 -3.08
CA LEU A 377 -22.01 -22.64 -2.77
C LEU A 377 -23.12 -23.59 -2.33
N GLN A 378 -23.39 -24.65 -3.09
CA GLN A 378 -24.42 -25.65 -2.74
C GLN A 378 -24.15 -26.28 -1.37
N ARG A 379 -22.88 -26.61 -1.09
CA ARG A 379 -22.47 -27.18 0.18
C ARG A 379 -22.79 -26.26 1.35
N LEU A 380 -22.44 -24.97 1.28
CA LEU A 380 -22.73 -24.04 2.37
C LEU A 380 -24.22 -23.69 2.48
N LEU A 381 -24.96 -23.71 1.37
CA LEU A 381 -26.41 -23.51 1.41
C LEU A 381 -27.14 -24.71 2.05
N ALA A 382 -26.67 -25.93 1.82
CA ALA A 382 -27.33 -27.16 2.29
C ALA A 382 -26.88 -27.64 3.69
N ASP A 383 -25.62 -27.42 4.08
CA ASP A 383 -25.03 -27.91 5.33
C ASP A 383 -24.96 -26.78 6.39
N ALA A 384 -26.04 -26.61 7.15
CA ALA A 384 -26.13 -25.58 8.19
C ALA A 384 -25.07 -25.76 9.31
N PRO A 385 -24.81 -26.97 9.86
CA PRO A 385 -23.74 -27.16 10.85
C PRO A 385 -22.36 -26.75 10.33
N LEU A 386 -22.02 -27.09 9.08
CA LEU A 386 -20.78 -26.62 8.46
C LEU A 386 -20.76 -25.11 8.34
N ARG A 387 -21.84 -24.50 7.87
CA ARG A 387 -21.96 -23.06 7.70
C ARG A 387 -21.75 -22.32 9.01
N GLU A 388 -22.42 -22.73 10.09
CA GLU A 388 -22.28 -22.14 11.43
C GLU A 388 -20.86 -22.26 11.98
N ARG A 389 -20.20 -23.41 11.78
CA ARG A 389 -18.81 -23.61 12.19
C ARG A 389 -17.85 -22.65 11.47
N LEU A 390 -18.00 -22.48 10.16
CA LEU A 390 -17.16 -21.55 9.40
C LEU A 390 -17.43 -20.10 9.78
N ILE A 391 -18.69 -19.73 10.04
CA ILE A 391 -19.07 -18.39 10.52
C ILE A 391 -18.40 -18.09 11.86
N ALA A 392 -18.42 -19.02 12.82
CA ALA A 392 -17.77 -18.84 14.12
C ALA A 392 -16.26 -18.57 13.98
N ALA A 393 -15.57 -19.38 13.17
CA ALA A 393 -14.15 -19.17 12.88
C ALA A 393 -13.89 -17.87 12.07
N GLY A 394 -14.85 -17.46 11.24
CA GLY A 394 -14.85 -16.19 10.54
C GLY A 394 -14.87 -15.00 11.49
N HIS A 395 -15.75 -15.00 12.50
CA HIS A 395 -15.78 -13.93 13.51
C HIS A 395 -14.45 -13.79 14.25
N GLU A 396 -13.86 -14.89 14.72
CA GLU A 396 -12.54 -14.89 15.37
C GLU A 396 -11.46 -14.31 14.43
N THR A 397 -11.52 -14.66 13.14
CA THR A 397 -10.61 -14.13 12.12
C THR A 397 -10.79 -12.62 11.97
N ALA A 398 -12.02 -12.14 11.79
CA ALA A 398 -12.34 -10.74 11.53
C ALA A 398 -11.91 -9.81 12.69
N GLU A 399 -12.08 -10.24 13.94
CA GLU A 399 -11.65 -9.47 15.11
C GLU A 399 -10.15 -9.17 15.10
N ALA A 400 -9.32 -10.12 14.64
CA ALA A 400 -7.86 -9.93 14.56
C ALA A 400 -7.45 -8.82 13.58
N TYR A 401 -8.37 -8.38 12.70
CA TYR A 401 -8.13 -7.35 11.70
C TYR A 401 -8.75 -6.00 12.02
N ALA A 402 -9.36 -5.79 13.19
CA ALA A 402 -9.96 -4.51 13.55
C ALA A 402 -8.99 -3.32 13.42
N TRP A 403 -9.47 -2.20 12.88
CA TRP A 403 -8.66 -0.98 12.65
C TRP A 403 -7.81 -0.53 13.83
N PRO A 404 -8.30 -0.46 15.09
CA PRO A 404 -7.47 -0.04 16.22
C PRO A 404 -6.17 -0.85 16.35
N ARG A 405 -6.24 -2.17 16.16
CA ARG A 405 -5.05 -3.05 16.21
C ARG A 405 -4.08 -2.78 15.05
N LYS A 406 -4.60 -2.43 13.88
CA LYS A 406 -3.78 -2.07 12.72
C LYS A 406 -3.13 -0.71 12.93
N ILE A 407 -3.85 0.29 13.40
CA ILE A 407 -3.29 1.60 13.73
C ILE A 407 -2.19 1.50 14.81
N ASP A 408 -2.35 0.66 15.84
CA ASP A 408 -1.29 0.39 16.82
C ASP A 408 -0.02 -0.20 16.18
N ALA A 409 -0.15 -1.04 15.15
CA ALA A 409 0.99 -1.60 14.43
C ALA A 409 1.65 -0.57 13.50
N LEU A 410 0.85 0.27 12.85
CA LEU A 410 1.32 1.37 12.00
C LEU A 410 2.10 2.41 12.81
N GLU A 411 1.55 2.82 13.95
CA GLU A 411 2.19 3.76 14.88
C GLU A 411 3.55 3.24 15.32
N ARG A 412 3.63 1.98 15.77
CA ARG A 412 4.89 1.34 16.16
C ARG A 412 5.91 1.33 15.04
N PHE A 413 5.51 0.97 13.81
CA PHE A 413 6.40 1.02 12.66
C PHE A 413 7.02 2.40 12.45
N TYR A 414 6.21 3.47 12.53
CA TYR A 414 6.72 4.82 12.35
C TYR A 414 7.57 5.31 13.53
N LEU A 415 7.27 4.90 14.77
CA LEU A 415 8.09 5.18 15.93
C LEU A 415 9.46 4.51 15.84
N ASP A 416 9.50 3.21 15.53
CA ASP A 416 10.74 2.45 15.36
C ASP A 416 11.60 3.07 14.25
N LEU A 417 10.98 3.43 13.11
CA LEU A 417 11.66 4.08 12.00
C LEU A 417 12.26 5.44 12.37
N ALA A 418 11.55 6.23 13.18
CA ALA A 418 12.02 7.53 13.65
C ALA A 418 13.19 7.39 14.63
N ASP A 419 13.13 6.41 15.53
CA ASP A 419 14.14 6.19 16.57
C ASP A 419 15.43 5.60 15.97
N ASP A 420 15.33 4.65 15.04
CA ASP A 420 16.47 4.09 14.31
C ASP A 420 17.30 5.17 13.59
N ARG A 421 16.65 6.23 13.11
CA ARG A 421 17.29 7.36 12.40
C ARG A 421 17.70 8.50 13.33
N ALA A 422 17.34 8.46 14.61
CA ALA A 422 17.80 9.40 15.63
C ALA A 422 19.12 8.93 16.28
N ASP A 423 19.29 7.62 16.48
CA ASP A 423 20.38 7.01 17.27
C ASP A 423 21.66 6.66 16.48
N THR A 424 21.73 6.99 15.18
CA THR A 424 22.86 6.67 14.28
C THR A 424 24.21 7.31 14.64
N THR A 425 24.29 8.13 15.69
CA THR A 425 25.55 8.70 16.19
C THR A 425 26.56 7.66 16.71
N ALA A 426 26.11 6.46 17.10
CA ALA A 426 26.97 5.44 17.70
C ALA A 426 27.67 4.50 16.67
N ALA A 427 27.23 4.45 15.41
CA ALA A 427 27.68 3.45 14.43
C ALA A 427 28.78 3.94 13.46
N ARG A 428 29.45 5.06 13.74
CA ARG A 428 30.52 5.64 12.89
C ARG A 428 31.88 4.90 12.98
N THR A 429 31.87 3.57 13.07
CA THR A 429 33.11 2.81 12.84
C THR A 429 33.15 2.43 11.37
N PRO A 430 34.19 2.80 10.60
CA PRO A 430 34.32 2.33 9.22
C PRO A 430 34.27 0.80 9.24
N ALA A 431 33.38 0.20 8.45
CA ALA A 431 33.41 -1.25 8.26
C ALA A 431 34.84 -1.61 7.81
N PRO A 432 35.55 -2.53 8.50
CA PRO A 432 36.88 -2.91 8.09
C PRO A 432 36.79 -3.48 6.68
N ALA A 433 37.72 -3.04 5.82
CA ALA A 433 37.81 -3.50 4.44
C ALA A 433 37.67 -5.03 4.41
N ARG A 434 36.61 -5.52 3.74
CA ARG A 434 36.48 -6.96 3.48
C ARG A 434 37.67 -7.36 2.59
N THR A 435 38.60 -8.08 3.19
CA THR A 435 39.83 -8.63 2.60
C THR A 435 39.58 -9.45 1.34
#